data_AF-A0A0P0VLA0-F1
#
_entry.id   AF-A0A0P0VLA0-F1
#
_cell.length_a   1.000
_cell.length_b   1.000
_cell.length_c   1.000
_cell.angle_alpha   90.00
_cell.angle_beta   90.00
_cell.angle_gamma   90.00
#
_symmetry.space_group_name_H-M   'P 1'
#
loop_
_entity.id
_entity.type
_entity.pdbx_description
1 polymer ?
#
loop_
_entity_poly.entity_id
_entity_poly.type
_entity_poly.pdbx_seq_one_letter_code
_entity_poly.pdbx_strand_id
1 'polypeptide(L)'
;MGAAEGCCGGAAIAAAAGVIEEAETVVPPPATAIASSKGIRIMTRTQKSHPLDPLSAAEISVAVATVRASGRTPEDAMEYAECEATVKSHPPFIEAMKKRGVDDMDLVMVDPWCAGYYSDADAPNRRIAKPLIFCRTESDSPMENGYARPVEGIHIVIDVQNNTVIEFEDRKFVPLPPPDHLRNYTPGETRGGVDRSDLKTLIINQPDGPSFRVNGYFVEWQKWNFRIGFTPKEGLVIHSVAYVDGNRGRRPIAHRLSFVEMVVPYGDPNEPHYRKNAFDAGEDGLGKNAHSLKKGCDCLGLIKYFDAHFTNFTGGVETIENVVCFHEEDHGILWKHQDWRTGLAEVRRSRRLTVSFVCTIANYEYGFYWHFYQDGKIEAEVKLTGILSLGALMPGEQRKYGTTIAPSLYAPVHQHFFVARMDMAVDCKPNEAYNQVVEVNVKVESAGPNNVHNNAFYAEEKKFEI
;
A
#
# COMPACT_ATOMS: atom_id res chain seq x y z
N MET A 1 -34.11 19.72 -15.60
CA MET A 1 -32.69 19.61 -16.00
C MET A 1 -31.87 20.43 -15.03
N GLY A 2 -31.40 19.83 -13.95
CA GLY A 2 -30.44 20.43 -13.04
C GLY A 2 -29.39 19.37 -12.81
N ALA A 3 -28.24 19.54 -13.46
CA ALA A 3 -27.10 18.66 -13.28
C ALA A 3 -26.62 18.78 -11.82
N ALA A 4 -26.49 17.65 -11.14
CA ALA A 4 -25.81 17.59 -9.85
C ALA A 4 -24.33 17.85 -10.10
N GLU A 5 -23.90 19.10 -9.91
CA GLU A 5 -22.47 19.44 -9.84
C GLU A 5 -21.84 18.62 -8.72
N GLY A 6 -21.02 17.65 -9.13
CA GLY A 6 -20.27 16.79 -8.23
C GLY A 6 -19.40 17.63 -7.29
N CYS A 7 -19.38 17.19 -6.03
CA CYS A 7 -18.62 17.67 -4.88
C CYS A 7 -17.27 18.36 -5.21
N CYS A 8 -17.27 19.63 -5.63
CA CYS A 8 -16.06 20.42 -5.89
C CYS A 8 -16.34 21.92 -5.66
N GLY A 9 -16.90 22.30 -4.52
CA GLY A 9 -17.11 23.71 -4.15
C GLY A 9 -15.88 24.28 -3.43
N GLY A 10 -15.14 25.16 -4.10
CA GLY A 10 -13.99 25.85 -3.53
C GLY A 10 -14.38 26.85 -2.44
N ALA A 11 -13.75 26.76 -1.27
CA ALA A 11 -13.84 27.77 -0.21
C ALA A 11 -12.45 28.36 0.04
N ALA A 12 -12.33 29.68 -0.16
CA ALA A 12 -11.14 30.45 0.13
C ALA A 12 -10.93 30.55 1.64
N ILE A 13 -9.76 30.14 2.13
CA ILE A 13 -9.35 30.31 3.53
C ILE A 13 -8.22 31.35 3.59
N ALA A 14 -8.46 32.43 4.32
CA ALA A 14 -7.50 33.50 4.56
C ALA A 14 -6.35 32.99 5.45
N ALA A 15 -5.12 33.23 5.00
CA ALA A 15 -3.89 32.88 5.71
C ALA A 15 -3.65 33.85 6.88
N ALA A 16 -3.58 33.33 8.10
CA ALA A 16 -3.06 34.05 9.25
C ALA A 16 -1.56 33.74 9.41
N ALA A 17 -0.73 34.76 9.19
CA ALA A 17 0.72 34.69 9.39
C ALA A 17 1.05 34.75 10.90
N GLY A 18 1.44 33.61 11.48
CA GLY A 18 2.00 33.52 12.84
C GLY A 18 3.52 33.58 12.80
N VAL A 19 4.10 34.47 13.60
CA VAL A 19 5.55 34.68 13.76
C VAL A 19 6.17 33.45 14.44
N ILE A 20 7.19 32.85 13.80
CA ILE A 20 7.93 31.69 14.30
C ILE A 20 9.11 32.20 15.13
N GLU A 21 9.14 31.84 16.41
CA GLU A 21 10.27 32.10 17.31
C GLU A 21 11.38 31.06 17.09
N GLU A 22 12.64 31.51 17.01
CA GLU A 22 13.83 30.67 16.78
C GLU A 22 14.10 29.75 17.98
N ALA A 23 14.21 28.45 17.71
CA ALA A 23 14.59 27.46 18.73
C ALA A 23 16.11 27.48 18.99
N GLU A 24 16.48 27.52 20.27
CA GLU A 24 17.87 27.51 20.74
C GLU A 24 18.66 26.28 20.22
N THR A 25 19.86 26.57 19.70
CA THR A 25 20.84 25.59 19.23
C THR A 25 21.40 24.76 20.37
N VAL A 26 21.10 23.46 20.37
CA VAL A 26 21.69 22.48 21.30
C VAL A 26 23.10 22.12 20.84
N VAL A 27 24.11 22.46 21.65
CA VAL A 27 25.52 22.13 21.42
C VAL A 27 25.80 20.68 21.85
N PRO A 28 26.35 19.81 20.99
CA PRO A 28 26.65 18.42 21.35
C PRO A 28 27.86 18.32 22.30
N PRO A 29 27.89 17.32 23.20
CA PRO A 29 28.98 17.13 24.16
C PRO A 29 30.27 16.64 23.49
N PRO A 30 31.44 16.80 24.15
CA PRO A 30 32.74 16.42 23.60
C PRO A 30 32.86 14.90 23.46
N ALA A 31 33.42 14.45 22.33
CA ALA A 31 33.66 13.04 22.06
C ALA A 31 34.76 12.46 22.98
N THR A 32 34.40 11.44 23.74
CA THR A 32 35.35 10.63 24.52
C THR A 32 36.08 9.63 23.62
N ALA A 33 37.41 9.59 23.76
CA ALA A 33 38.31 8.75 22.97
C ALA A 33 38.07 7.25 23.25
N ILE A 34 37.54 6.52 22.27
CA ILE A 34 37.45 5.06 22.31
C ILE A 34 38.67 4.46 21.60
N ALA A 35 39.29 3.50 22.28
CA ALA A 35 40.53 2.84 21.92
C ALA A 35 40.44 2.00 20.64
N SER A 36 41.55 2.03 19.91
CA SER A 36 41.86 1.34 18.65
C SER A 36 41.46 -0.15 18.63
N SER A 37 40.49 -0.50 17.78
CA SER A 37 40.28 -1.87 17.31
C SER A 37 40.61 -1.96 15.82
N LYS A 38 41.13 -3.13 15.42
CA LYS A 38 41.74 -3.47 14.13
C LYS A 38 40.94 -2.92 12.95
N GLY A 39 41.47 -1.87 12.33
CA GLY A 39 40.79 -1.09 11.30
C GLY A 39 40.38 -1.92 10.10
N ILE A 40 39.07 -1.95 9.82
CA ILE A 40 38.58 -2.11 8.45
C ILE A 40 39.31 -1.06 7.63
N ARG A 41 39.92 -1.49 6.53
CA ARG A 41 40.64 -0.62 5.59
C ARG A 41 39.60 0.26 4.90
N ILE A 42 39.16 1.32 5.57
CA ILE A 42 38.32 2.36 4.99
C ILE A 42 39.12 2.88 3.80
N MET A 43 38.65 2.62 2.58
CA MET A 43 39.26 3.23 1.42
C MET A 43 39.12 4.75 1.60
N THR A 44 40.23 5.40 1.94
CA THR A 44 40.35 6.85 1.97
C THR A 44 40.41 7.37 0.54
N ARG A 45 39.42 7.04 -0.29
CA ARG A 45 39.07 7.98 -1.36
C ARG A 45 38.45 9.13 -0.60
N THR A 46 39.17 10.25 -0.51
CA THR A 46 38.59 11.53 -0.08
C THR A 46 37.34 11.73 -0.92
N GLN A 47 36.19 11.46 -0.33
CA GLN A 47 34.91 11.66 -0.97
C GLN A 47 34.81 13.17 -1.16
N LYS A 48 35.02 13.64 -2.39
CA LYS A 48 35.08 15.08 -2.69
C LYS A 48 33.71 15.75 -2.59
N SER A 49 32.65 14.95 -2.63
CA SER A 49 31.26 15.39 -2.60
C SER A 49 30.57 14.76 -1.39
N HIS A 50 29.78 15.55 -0.68
CA HIS A 50 28.90 15.06 0.35
C HIS A 50 27.83 14.14 -0.28
N PRO A 51 27.37 13.06 0.38
CA PRO A 51 26.30 12.21 -0.14
C PRO A 51 24.97 12.92 -0.46
N LEU A 52 24.79 14.15 0.04
CA LEU A 52 23.63 15.01 -0.22
C LEU A 52 23.90 16.10 -1.27
N ASP A 53 25.12 16.17 -1.80
CA ASP A 53 25.40 17.09 -2.90
C ASP A 53 24.65 16.60 -4.15
N PRO A 54 23.96 17.49 -4.89
CA PRO A 54 23.26 17.11 -6.12
C PRO A 54 24.21 16.50 -7.15
N LEU A 55 23.76 15.41 -7.79
CA LEU A 55 24.48 14.81 -8.91
C LEU A 55 24.39 15.71 -10.15
N SER A 56 25.47 15.77 -10.94
CA SER A 56 25.45 16.37 -12.27
C SER A 56 24.61 15.54 -13.25
N ALA A 57 24.14 16.15 -14.34
CA ALA A 57 23.37 15.46 -15.37
C ALA A 57 24.10 14.22 -15.96
N ALA A 58 25.44 14.30 -16.08
CA ALA A 58 26.25 13.17 -16.53
C ALA A 58 26.27 12.03 -15.51
N GLU A 59 26.39 12.34 -14.22
CA GLU A 59 26.32 11.34 -13.13
C GLU A 59 24.93 10.71 -13.05
N ILE A 60 23.86 11.50 -13.22
CA ILE A 60 22.48 10.98 -13.27
C ILE A 60 22.33 10.01 -14.45
N SER A 61 22.80 10.37 -15.65
CA SER A 61 22.72 9.50 -16.81
C SER A 61 23.44 8.16 -16.60
N VAL A 62 24.65 8.19 -16.00
CA VAL A 62 25.40 6.97 -15.65
C VAL A 62 24.68 6.15 -14.57
N ALA A 63 24.13 6.81 -13.55
CA ALA A 63 23.38 6.14 -12.49
C ALA A 63 22.12 5.44 -13.04
N VAL A 64 21.33 6.13 -13.87
CA VAL A 64 20.15 5.57 -14.54
C VAL A 64 20.53 4.38 -15.41
N ALA A 65 21.57 4.51 -16.24
CA ALA A 65 22.04 3.40 -17.07
C ALA A 65 22.48 2.19 -16.23
N THR A 66 23.17 2.43 -15.11
CA THR A 66 23.61 1.37 -14.19
C THR A 66 22.43 0.67 -13.52
N VAL A 67 21.46 1.45 -13.03
CA VAL A 67 20.25 0.92 -12.38
C VAL A 67 19.42 0.10 -13.37
N ARG A 68 19.19 0.62 -14.58
CA ARG A 68 18.46 -0.09 -15.64
C ARG A 68 19.16 -1.38 -16.05
N ALA A 69 20.47 -1.33 -16.28
CA ALA A 69 21.25 -2.53 -16.63
C ALA A 69 21.24 -3.61 -15.54
N SER A 70 20.91 -3.26 -14.28
CA SER A 70 20.79 -4.24 -13.21
C SER A 70 19.53 -5.11 -13.32
N GLY A 71 18.46 -4.62 -13.96
CA GLY A 71 17.18 -5.32 -14.08
C GLY A 71 16.45 -5.60 -12.75
N ARG A 72 16.88 -4.98 -11.64
CA ARG A 72 16.43 -5.29 -10.26
C ARG A 72 15.53 -4.24 -9.63
N THR A 73 15.07 -3.26 -10.40
CA THR A 73 14.10 -2.27 -9.94
C THR A 73 12.68 -2.80 -10.04
N PRO A 74 11.73 -2.28 -9.24
CA PRO A 74 10.32 -2.52 -9.48
C PRO A 74 9.90 -2.06 -10.89
N GLU A 75 8.93 -2.74 -11.54
CA GLU A 75 8.45 -2.52 -12.92
C GLU A 75 7.82 -1.16 -13.17
N ASP A 76 8.41 -0.34 -14.04
CA ASP A 76 7.94 1.02 -14.28
C ASP A 76 6.69 1.07 -15.18
N ALA A 77 5.90 2.15 -15.08
CA ALA A 77 4.74 2.36 -15.95
C ALA A 77 5.10 2.40 -17.45
N MET A 78 6.31 2.86 -17.79
CA MET A 78 6.82 2.77 -19.16
C MET A 78 7.01 1.30 -19.59
N GLU A 79 7.53 0.46 -18.71
CA GLU A 79 7.71 -0.97 -18.98
C GLU A 79 6.36 -1.68 -19.15
N TYR A 80 5.33 -1.26 -18.39
CA TYR A 80 3.97 -1.75 -18.57
C TYR A 80 3.43 -1.46 -19.97
N ALA A 81 3.55 -0.21 -20.42
CA ALA A 81 3.07 0.21 -21.73
C ALA A 81 3.85 -0.48 -22.87
N GLU A 82 5.17 -0.63 -22.73
CA GLU A 82 6.02 -1.31 -23.70
C GLU A 82 5.72 -2.82 -23.77
N CYS A 83 5.48 -3.47 -22.63
CA CYS A 83 5.06 -4.87 -22.58
C CYS A 83 3.68 -5.06 -23.25
N GLU A 84 2.70 -4.23 -22.93
CA GLU A 84 1.38 -4.27 -23.58
C GLU A 84 1.50 -4.11 -25.10
N ALA A 85 2.25 -3.11 -25.58
CA ALA A 85 2.46 -2.88 -27.00
C ALA A 85 3.17 -4.06 -27.70
N THR A 86 4.15 -4.67 -27.03
CA THR A 86 4.86 -5.86 -27.52
C THR A 86 3.91 -7.04 -27.70
N VAL A 87 3.04 -7.29 -26.73
CA VAL A 87 2.04 -8.36 -26.80
C VAL A 87 1.02 -8.08 -27.91
N LYS A 88 0.45 -6.87 -27.96
CA LYS A 88 -0.60 -6.49 -28.91
C LYS A 88 -0.13 -6.43 -30.36
N SER A 89 1.17 -6.27 -30.61
CA SER A 89 1.77 -6.31 -31.95
C SER A 89 2.21 -7.71 -32.39
N HIS A 90 2.14 -8.72 -31.53
CA HIS A 90 2.60 -10.07 -31.85
C HIS A 90 1.58 -10.84 -32.72
N PRO A 91 1.90 -11.21 -33.97
CA PRO A 91 0.91 -11.80 -34.89
C PRO A 91 0.22 -13.09 -34.38
N PRO A 92 0.94 -14.06 -33.77
CA PRO A 92 0.30 -15.22 -33.15
C PRO A 92 -0.72 -14.87 -32.06
N PHE A 93 -0.47 -13.81 -31.27
CA PHE A 93 -1.40 -13.33 -30.25
C PHE A 93 -2.65 -12.71 -30.88
N ILE A 94 -2.47 -11.87 -31.90
CA ILE A 94 -3.58 -11.26 -32.65
C ILE A 94 -4.50 -12.36 -33.20
N GLU A 95 -3.95 -13.42 -33.80
CA GLU A 95 -4.75 -14.53 -34.32
C GLU A 95 -5.47 -15.32 -33.20
N ALA A 96 -4.86 -15.48 -32.02
CA ALA A 96 -5.52 -16.10 -30.86
C ALA A 96 -6.68 -15.25 -30.31
N MET A 97 -6.57 -13.91 -30.38
CA MET A 97 -7.63 -12.98 -30.00
C MET A 97 -8.77 -12.97 -31.02
N LYS A 98 -8.47 -12.99 -32.33
CA LYS A 98 -9.49 -13.13 -33.39
C LYS A 98 -10.30 -14.41 -33.25
N LYS A 99 -9.67 -15.55 -32.93
CA LYS A 99 -10.40 -16.81 -32.65
C LYS A 99 -11.42 -16.66 -31.51
N ARG A 100 -11.18 -15.74 -30.57
CA ARG A 100 -12.06 -15.42 -29.44
C ARG A 100 -13.06 -14.29 -29.76
N GLY A 101 -13.12 -13.85 -31.02
CA GLY A 101 -14.03 -12.81 -31.49
C GLY A 101 -13.57 -11.39 -31.15
N VAL A 102 -12.26 -11.18 -31.00
CA VAL A 102 -11.66 -9.87 -30.71
C VAL A 102 -10.75 -9.47 -31.87
N ASP A 103 -11.27 -8.65 -32.77
CA ASP A 103 -10.52 -8.09 -33.89
C ASP A 103 -9.84 -6.75 -33.53
N ASP A 104 -10.46 -5.97 -32.64
CA ASP A 104 -9.93 -4.69 -32.18
C ASP A 104 -8.98 -4.88 -30.99
N MET A 105 -7.69 -4.66 -31.24
CA MET A 105 -6.65 -4.76 -30.21
C MET A 105 -6.72 -3.64 -29.18
N ASP A 106 -7.40 -2.51 -29.45
CA ASP A 106 -7.56 -1.42 -28.48
C ASP A 106 -8.48 -1.82 -27.31
N LEU A 107 -9.27 -2.89 -27.48
CA LEU A 107 -10.07 -3.49 -26.41
C LEU A 107 -9.26 -4.41 -25.50
N VAL A 108 -8.07 -4.82 -25.91
CA VAL A 108 -7.23 -5.77 -25.17
C VAL A 108 -6.36 -5.03 -24.17
N MET A 109 -6.45 -5.47 -22.92
CA MET A 109 -5.63 -5.04 -21.79
C MET A 109 -4.62 -6.14 -21.46
N VAL A 110 -3.36 -5.75 -21.22
CA VAL A 110 -2.27 -6.66 -20.92
C VAL A 110 -1.64 -6.23 -19.60
N ASP A 111 -1.91 -6.98 -18.54
CA ASP A 111 -1.26 -6.75 -17.25
C ASP A 111 0.06 -7.53 -17.23
N PRO A 112 1.23 -6.87 -17.18
CA PRO A 112 2.53 -7.53 -17.22
C PRO A 112 2.88 -8.16 -15.87
N TRP A 113 2.15 -9.20 -15.47
CA TRP A 113 2.40 -9.86 -14.19
C TRP A 113 3.85 -10.35 -14.09
N CYS A 114 4.50 -10.02 -12.98
CA CYS A 114 5.83 -10.50 -12.65
C CYS A 114 5.89 -12.03 -12.70
N ALA A 115 7.03 -12.54 -13.18
CA ALA A 115 7.18 -13.97 -13.46
C ALA A 115 7.40 -14.83 -12.20
N GLY A 116 7.76 -14.22 -11.07
CA GLY A 116 8.32 -14.89 -9.91
C GLY A 116 9.65 -15.61 -10.22
N TYR A 117 10.15 -16.38 -9.26
CA TYR A 117 11.29 -17.30 -9.47
C TYR A 117 10.89 -18.73 -9.12
N TYR A 118 10.69 -19.57 -10.13
CA TYR A 118 10.33 -20.98 -9.94
C TYR A 118 11.49 -21.92 -10.27
N SER A 119 12.40 -21.48 -11.14
CA SER A 119 13.59 -22.24 -11.55
C SER A 119 14.70 -21.33 -12.07
N ASP A 120 15.89 -21.90 -12.32
CA ASP A 120 16.99 -21.19 -12.97
C ASP A 120 16.64 -20.62 -14.37
N ALA A 121 15.55 -21.09 -15.00
CA ALA A 121 15.05 -20.51 -16.25
C ALA A 121 14.42 -19.12 -16.04
N ASP A 122 13.90 -18.83 -14.84
CA ASP A 122 13.41 -17.53 -14.42
C ASP A 122 14.54 -16.67 -13.78
N ALA A 123 15.80 -17.10 -13.92
CA ALA A 123 16.95 -16.43 -13.29
C ALA A 123 17.05 -14.95 -13.69
N PRO A 124 17.59 -14.10 -12.78
CA PRO A 124 17.60 -12.64 -12.92
C PRO A 124 18.53 -12.13 -14.04
N ASN A 125 19.04 -12.99 -14.92
CA ASN A 125 19.75 -12.55 -16.12
C ASN A 125 18.81 -11.99 -17.19
N ARG A 126 17.49 -12.18 -17.03
CA ARG A 126 16.43 -11.56 -17.84
C ARG A 126 15.39 -10.93 -16.94
N ARG A 127 14.72 -9.89 -17.45
CA ARG A 127 13.58 -9.24 -16.81
C ARG A 127 12.31 -9.76 -17.49
N ILE A 128 11.63 -10.67 -16.81
CA ILE A 128 10.56 -11.47 -17.40
C ILE A 128 9.21 -11.08 -16.83
N ALA A 129 8.25 -10.83 -17.71
CA ALA A 129 6.83 -10.78 -17.37
C ALA A 129 6.11 -12.00 -17.95
N LYS A 130 5.08 -12.47 -17.25
CA LYS A 130 4.14 -13.51 -17.70
C LYS A 130 2.72 -12.92 -17.67
N PRO A 131 2.34 -12.12 -18.69
CA PRO A 131 1.14 -11.30 -18.62
C PRO A 131 -0.16 -12.06 -18.34
N LEU A 132 -1.12 -11.35 -17.75
CA LEU A 132 -2.53 -11.72 -17.76
C LEU A 132 -3.27 -10.84 -18.75
N ILE A 133 -4.23 -11.42 -19.46
CA ILE A 133 -4.91 -10.75 -20.56
C ILE A 133 -6.38 -10.58 -20.21
N PHE A 134 -6.89 -9.38 -20.45
CA PHE A 134 -8.30 -9.03 -20.27
C PHE A 134 -8.82 -8.32 -21.51
N CYS A 135 -10.13 -8.31 -21.70
CA CYS A 135 -10.74 -7.70 -22.87
C CYS A 135 -11.95 -6.85 -22.49
N ARG A 136 -11.88 -5.55 -22.78
CA ARG A 136 -13.05 -4.68 -22.82
C ARG A 136 -14.01 -5.07 -23.94
N THR A 137 -15.16 -4.42 -23.98
CA THR A 137 -16.14 -4.52 -25.07
C THR A 137 -16.14 -3.21 -25.85
N GLU A 138 -16.78 -3.18 -27.01
CA GLU A 138 -17.05 -1.91 -27.69
C GLU A 138 -18.09 -1.15 -26.85
N SER A 139 -17.60 -0.29 -25.95
CA SER A 139 -18.40 0.51 -25.04
C SER A 139 -17.96 1.97 -25.11
N ASP A 140 -18.93 2.88 -25.10
CA ASP A 140 -18.67 4.32 -24.96
C ASP A 140 -18.22 4.71 -23.54
N SER A 141 -18.17 3.75 -22.60
CA SER A 141 -17.76 4.00 -21.22
C SER A 141 -16.23 3.98 -21.09
N PRO A 142 -15.57 5.12 -20.80
CA PRO A 142 -14.13 5.13 -20.52
C PRO A 142 -13.77 4.39 -19.23
N MET A 143 -14.77 4.09 -18.39
CA MET A 143 -14.63 3.36 -17.12
C MET A 143 -15.15 1.93 -17.21
N GLU A 144 -15.20 1.34 -18.41
CA GLU A 144 -15.53 -0.07 -18.56
C GLU A 144 -14.54 -0.96 -17.79
N ASN A 145 -15.08 -1.89 -16.99
CA ASN A 145 -14.30 -2.83 -16.22
C ASN A 145 -13.87 -4.03 -17.09
N GLY A 146 -12.73 -3.90 -17.78
CA GLY A 146 -12.15 -4.99 -18.57
C GLY A 146 -11.75 -6.22 -17.75
N TYR A 147 -11.43 -6.07 -16.46
CA TYR A 147 -11.08 -7.19 -15.57
C TYR A 147 -12.22 -8.20 -15.39
N ALA A 148 -13.46 -7.81 -15.68
CA ALA A 148 -14.63 -8.71 -15.70
C ALA A 148 -14.68 -9.67 -16.91
N ARG A 149 -13.69 -9.60 -17.81
CA ARG A 149 -13.58 -10.43 -19.02
C ARG A 149 -12.14 -10.92 -19.24
N PRO A 150 -11.62 -11.75 -18.32
CA PRO A 150 -10.31 -12.39 -18.48
C PRO A 150 -10.28 -13.29 -19.71
N VAL A 151 -9.15 -13.28 -20.41
CA VAL A 151 -8.84 -14.16 -21.54
C VAL A 151 -8.04 -15.35 -21.01
N GLU A 152 -8.68 -16.51 -20.96
CA GLU A 152 -8.05 -17.75 -20.49
C GLU A 152 -7.40 -18.56 -21.61
N GLY A 153 -6.40 -19.35 -21.20
CA GLY A 153 -5.75 -20.35 -22.02
C GLY A 153 -4.73 -19.84 -23.04
N ILE A 154 -4.35 -18.55 -22.97
CA ILE A 154 -3.16 -18.02 -23.65
C ILE A 154 -2.00 -17.99 -22.65
N HIS A 155 -0.88 -18.54 -23.06
CA HIS A 155 0.39 -18.44 -22.33
C HIS A 155 1.35 -17.57 -23.12
N ILE A 156 1.98 -16.62 -22.43
CA ILE A 156 2.93 -15.71 -23.01
C ILE A 156 4.03 -15.37 -22.00
N VAL A 157 5.27 -15.32 -22.47
CA VAL A 157 6.44 -14.92 -21.69
C VAL A 157 7.15 -13.80 -22.45
N ILE A 158 7.37 -12.67 -21.79
CA ILE A 158 7.94 -11.46 -22.37
C ILE A 158 9.29 -11.16 -21.72
N ASP A 159 10.29 -10.87 -22.56
CA ASP A 159 11.49 -10.15 -22.12
C ASP A 159 11.16 -8.66 -22.13
N VAL A 160 10.91 -8.10 -20.94
CA VAL A 160 10.55 -6.68 -20.76
C VAL A 160 11.75 -5.77 -21.03
N GLN A 161 12.98 -6.26 -20.81
CA GLN A 161 14.18 -5.47 -21.06
C GLN A 161 14.43 -5.24 -22.55
N ASN A 162 14.12 -6.25 -23.37
CA ASN A 162 14.35 -6.22 -24.82
C ASN A 162 13.06 -6.00 -25.64
N ASN A 163 11.89 -5.93 -24.99
CA ASN A 163 10.59 -5.82 -25.64
C ASN A 163 10.36 -6.91 -26.69
N THR A 164 10.55 -8.18 -26.29
CA THR A 164 10.36 -9.33 -27.18
C THR A 164 9.54 -10.45 -26.54
N VAL A 165 8.70 -11.11 -27.35
CA VAL A 165 8.00 -12.33 -26.97
C VAL A 165 8.98 -13.51 -27.03
N ILE A 166 9.19 -14.19 -25.89
CA ILE A 166 10.08 -15.35 -25.76
C ILE A 166 9.30 -16.64 -26.05
N GLU A 167 8.13 -16.77 -25.43
CA GLU A 167 7.26 -17.93 -25.54
C GLU A 167 5.83 -17.48 -25.79
N PHE A 168 5.13 -18.20 -26.67
CA PHE A 168 3.72 -17.96 -26.97
C PHE A 168 3.02 -19.28 -27.26
N GLU A 169 1.93 -19.55 -26.56
CA GLU A 169 1.07 -20.70 -26.80
C GLU A 169 -0.42 -20.36 -26.57
N ASP A 170 -1.26 -20.63 -27.57
CA ASP A 170 -2.72 -20.65 -27.44
C ASP A 170 -3.17 -22.05 -27.00
N ARG A 171 -3.02 -22.33 -25.70
CA ARG A 171 -3.13 -23.67 -25.09
C ARG A 171 -4.55 -24.22 -25.00
N LYS A 172 -5.53 -23.34 -24.73
CA LYS A 172 -6.93 -23.73 -24.53
C LYS A 172 -7.87 -22.62 -24.95
N PHE A 173 -8.84 -22.94 -25.81
CA PHE A 173 -9.93 -22.02 -26.09
C PHE A 173 -10.93 -22.02 -24.94
N VAL A 174 -11.08 -20.88 -24.26
CA VAL A 174 -12.10 -20.62 -23.25
C VAL A 174 -12.90 -19.41 -23.73
N PRO A 175 -14.24 -19.52 -23.90
CA PRO A 175 -15.06 -18.38 -24.31
C PRO A 175 -14.94 -17.23 -23.33
N LEU A 176 -14.91 -15.99 -23.86
CA LEU A 176 -14.92 -14.81 -23.01
C LEU A 176 -16.24 -14.75 -22.21
N PRO A 177 -16.19 -14.29 -20.95
CA PRO A 177 -17.40 -13.97 -20.21
C PRO A 177 -18.27 -12.99 -21.02
N PRO A 178 -19.60 -13.19 -21.03
CA PRO A 178 -20.49 -12.36 -21.83
C PRO A 178 -20.43 -10.90 -21.35
N PRO A 179 -20.58 -9.91 -22.26
CA PRO A 179 -20.73 -8.51 -21.90
C PRO A 179 -21.87 -8.29 -20.89
N ASP A 180 -21.62 -7.46 -19.88
CA ASP A 180 -22.59 -7.16 -18.83
C ASP A 180 -22.23 -5.84 -18.16
N HIS A 181 -23.00 -4.80 -18.45
CA HIS A 181 -22.73 -3.45 -17.98
C HIS A 181 -22.84 -3.35 -16.44
N LEU A 182 -23.58 -4.24 -15.79
CA LEU A 182 -23.68 -4.27 -14.32
C LEU A 182 -22.35 -4.62 -13.64
N ARG A 183 -21.38 -5.16 -14.39
CA ARG A 183 -20.01 -5.45 -13.93
C ARG A 183 -19.10 -4.23 -13.96
N ASN A 184 -19.53 -3.14 -14.58
CA ASN A 184 -18.87 -1.85 -14.43
C ASN A 184 -19.21 -1.30 -13.05
N TYR A 185 -18.21 -0.85 -12.29
CA TYR A 185 -18.42 -0.25 -10.96
C TYR A 185 -18.59 1.28 -11.05
N THR A 186 -19.26 1.73 -12.12
CA THR A 186 -19.61 3.13 -12.38
C THR A 186 -20.90 3.53 -11.63
N PRO A 187 -21.27 4.82 -11.61
CA PRO A 187 -22.57 5.23 -11.06
C PRO A 187 -23.73 4.43 -11.67
N GLY A 188 -24.73 4.09 -10.87
CA GLY A 188 -25.85 3.23 -11.24
C GLY A 188 -26.55 3.66 -12.53
N GLU A 189 -26.72 4.98 -12.71
CA GLU A 189 -27.35 5.59 -13.88
C GLU A 189 -26.66 5.22 -15.21
N THR A 190 -25.35 4.96 -15.21
CA THR A 190 -24.60 4.63 -16.44
C THR A 190 -24.57 3.13 -16.75
N ARG A 191 -24.90 2.28 -15.77
CA ARG A 191 -24.83 0.81 -15.88
C ARG A 191 -26.17 0.10 -15.74
N GLY A 192 -27.27 0.85 -15.66
CA GLY A 192 -28.62 0.32 -15.44
C GLY A 192 -28.88 -0.16 -14.01
N GLY A 193 -28.07 0.31 -13.05
CA GLY A 193 -28.26 0.08 -11.61
C GLY A 193 -28.94 1.25 -10.91
N VAL A 194 -29.23 1.09 -9.62
CA VAL A 194 -29.74 2.16 -8.76
C VAL A 194 -28.80 2.30 -7.57
N ASP A 195 -28.16 3.46 -7.47
CA ASP A 195 -27.33 3.78 -6.31
C ASP A 195 -28.22 4.19 -5.12
N ARG A 196 -27.67 4.11 -3.90
CA ARG A 196 -28.38 4.54 -2.69
C ARG A 196 -28.61 6.05 -2.74
N SER A 197 -29.86 6.47 -2.55
CA SER A 197 -30.28 7.88 -2.62
C SER A 197 -30.78 8.44 -1.28
N ASP A 198 -30.71 7.63 -0.21
CA ASP A 198 -31.25 7.93 1.12
C ASP A 198 -30.20 8.40 2.14
N LEU A 199 -28.92 8.46 1.73
CA LEU A 199 -27.85 8.98 2.56
C LEU A 199 -27.98 10.51 2.72
N LYS A 200 -27.92 10.98 3.98
CA LYS A 200 -27.93 12.40 4.33
C LYS A 200 -26.52 12.94 4.45
N THR A 201 -26.33 14.21 4.12
CA THR A 201 -25.02 14.90 4.21
C THR A 201 -24.42 14.80 5.61
N LEU A 202 -23.14 14.43 5.67
CA LEU A 202 -22.33 14.42 6.89
C LEU A 202 -21.26 15.52 6.80
N ILE A 203 -21.19 16.39 7.82
CA ILE A 203 -20.22 17.48 7.89
C ILE A 203 -19.31 17.26 9.09
N ILE A 204 -18.01 17.23 8.85
CA ILE A 204 -16.98 17.22 9.90
C ILE A 204 -16.42 18.64 10.03
N ASN A 205 -16.57 19.23 11.21
CA ASN A 205 -16.15 20.60 11.48
C ASN A 205 -15.20 20.66 12.70
N GLN A 206 -14.06 21.35 12.54
CA GLN A 206 -13.08 21.63 13.59
C GLN A 206 -12.89 23.15 13.68
N PRO A 207 -13.80 23.88 14.36
CA PRO A 207 -13.84 25.34 14.33
C PRO A 207 -12.56 25.99 14.89
N ASP A 208 -11.92 25.35 15.85
CA ASP A 208 -10.67 25.81 16.46
C ASP A 208 -9.41 25.29 15.74
N GLY A 209 -9.59 24.66 14.56
CA GLY A 209 -8.53 23.98 13.83
C GLY A 209 -8.19 22.59 14.37
N PRO A 210 -7.15 21.93 13.81
CA PRO A 210 -6.72 20.62 14.25
C PRO A 210 -5.80 20.72 15.46
N SER A 211 -5.77 19.67 16.27
CA SER A 211 -4.90 19.57 17.44
C SER A 211 -3.46 19.18 17.07
N PHE A 212 -3.17 18.95 15.79
CA PHE A 212 -1.83 18.64 15.29
C PHE A 212 -1.11 19.89 14.77
N ARG A 213 0.22 19.87 14.84
CA ARG A 213 1.12 20.85 14.23
C ARG A 213 2.06 20.15 13.26
N VAL A 214 2.45 20.85 12.21
CA VAL A 214 3.33 20.33 11.16
C VAL A 214 4.43 21.34 10.86
N ASN A 215 5.68 20.91 10.93
CA ASN A 215 6.86 21.66 10.51
C ASN A 215 7.66 20.82 9.49
N GLY A 216 7.50 21.16 8.20
CA GLY A 216 7.96 20.29 7.11
C GLY A 216 7.30 18.92 7.20
N TYR A 217 8.10 17.87 7.36
CA TYR A 217 7.64 16.51 7.55
C TYR A 217 7.60 16.06 9.02
N PHE A 218 8.00 16.92 9.96
CA PHE A 218 7.85 16.65 11.39
C PHE A 218 6.44 17.03 11.83
N VAL A 219 5.77 16.09 12.51
CA VAL A 219 4.41 16.29 13.02
C VAL A 219 4.37 16.09 14.51
N GLU A 220 3.49 16.85 15.16
CA GLU A 220 3.17 16.75 16.56
C GLU A 220 1.66 16.67 16.72
N TRP A 221 1.18 15.78 17.56
CA TRP A 221 -0.24 15.70 17.91
C TRP A 221 -0.38 15.17 19.32
N GLN A 222 -1.05 15.94 20.19
CA GLN A 222 -1.14 15.62 21.62
C GLN A 222 0.28 15.42 22.21
N LYS A 223 0.62 14.18 22.55
CA LYS A 223 1.93 13.78 23.08
C LYS A 223 2.75 13.01 22.04
N TRP A 224 2.19 12.66 20.89
CA TRP A 224 2.90 11.99 19.81
C TRP A 224 3.69 12.98 18.98
N ASN A 225 4.88 12.56 18.54
CA ASN A 225 5.65 13.25 17.52
C ASN A 225 6.47 12.27 16.68
N PHE A 226 6.58 12.53 15.38
CA PHE A 226 7.30 11.70 14.42
C PHE A 226 7.55 12.46 13.12
N ARG A 227 8.25 11.82 12.17
CA ARG A 227 8.46 12.33 10.81
C ARG A 227 7.81 11.44 9.77
N ILE A 228 7.13 12.06 8.81
CA ILE A 228 6.55 11.37 7.66
C ILE A 228 7.60 11.29 6.54
N GLY A 229 7.90 10.08 6.10
CA GLY A 229 8.71 9.80 4.92
C GLY A 229 7.89 9.04 3.88
N PHE A 230 8.37 9.05 2.64
CA PHE A 230 7.74 8.33 1.55
C PHE A 230 8.81 7.78 0.61
N THR A 231 8.67 6.54 0.15
CA THR A 231 9.63 5.90 -0.78
C THR A 231 8.88 5.25 -1.94
N PRO A 232 9.46 5.18 -3.15
CA PRO A 232 8.80 4.56 -4.30
C PRO A 232 8.48 3.08 -4.09
N LYS A 233 9.25 2.37 -3.24
CA LYS A 233 9.01 0.95 -2.93
C LYS A 233 7.90 0.76 -1.89
N GLU A 234 8.04 1.39 -0.72
CA GLU A 234 7.19 1.09 0.44
C GLU A 234 5.97 2.01 0.56
N GLY A 235 5.99 3.15 -0.13
CA GLY A 235 5.06 4.24 0.15
C GLY A 235 5.38 4.87 1.50
N LEU A 236 4.39 4.94 2.39
CA LEU A 236 4.47 5.62 3.68
C LEU A 236 5.47 4.96 4.64
N VAL A 237 6.41 5.76 5.15
CA VAL A 237 7.36 5.37 6.20
C VAL A 237 7.30 6.38 7.34
N ILE A 238 7.08 5.91 8.57
CA ILE A 238 7.04 6.77 9.75
C ILE A 238 8.35 6.65 10.51
N HIS A 239 9.06 7.76 10.69
CA HIS A 239 10.39 7.81 11.31
C HIS A 239 10.38 8.47 12.68
N SER A 240 11.27 8.02 13.56
CA SER A 240 11.58 8.66 14.84
C SER A 240 10.35 8.91 15.73
N VAL A 241 9.47 7.92 15.82
CA VAL A 241 8.25 7.94 16.64
C VAL A 241 8.61 8.09 18.11
N ALA A 242 8.04 9.11 18.76
CA ALA A 242 8.22 9.36 20.17
C ALA A 242 6.93 9.86 20.84
N TYR A 243 6.89 9.71 22.15
CA TYR A 243 5.80 10.18 23.01
C TYR A 243 6.36 11.12 24.08
N VAL A 244 5.67 12.23 24.35
CA VAL A 244 6.01 13.17 25.43
C VAL A 244 5.43 12.64 26.74
N ASP A 245 6.26 11.99 27.55
CA ASP A 245 5.87 11.28 28.77
C ASP A 245 6.10 12.14 30.02
N GLY A 246 5.35 13.25 30.11
CA GLY A 246 5.40 14.19 31.24
C GLY A 246 6.83 14.66 31.54
N ASN A 247 7.26 14.52 32.80
CA ASN A 247 8.59 14.92 33.25
C ASN A 247 9.73 14.07 32.67
N ARG A 248 9.44 12.91 32.06
CA ARG A 248 10.46 12.10 31.37
C ARG A 248 10.82 12.68 30.00
N GLY A 249 10.05 13.65 29.52
CA GLY A 249 10.29 14.30 28.23
C GLY A 249 9.99 13.37 27.05
N ARG A 250 10.75 13.52 25.97
CA ARG A 250 10.56 12.81 24.71
C ARG A 250 11.05 11.36 24.81
N ARG A 251 10.13 10.42 25.05
CA ARG A 251 10.37 8.97 25.12
C ARG A 251 10.32 8.35 23.71
N PRO A 252 11.42 7.80 23.18
CA PRO A 252 11.41 7.08 21.91
C PRO A 252 10.51 5.84 21.96
N ILE A 253 9.78 5.58 20.87
CA ILE A 253 8.86 4.45 20.74
C ILE A 253 9.26 3.55 19.58
N ALA A 254 9.56 4.12 18.41
CA ALA A 254 10.06 3.39 17.26
C ALA A 254 10.97 4.29 16.42
N HIS A 255 12.08 3.74 15.92
CA HIS A 255 12.90 4.39 14.92
C HIS A 255 12.21 4.43 13.56
N ARG A 256 11.44 3.39 13.23
CA ARG A 256 10.78 3.25 11.93
C ARG A 256 9.56 2.33 11.98
N LEU A 257 8.46 2.73 11.33
CA LEU A 257 7.28 1.91 11.05
C LEU A 257 6.93 2.00 9.55
N SER A 258 6.76 0.88 8.86
CA SER A 258 6.25 0.82 7.48
C SER A 258 5.82 -0.59 7.07
N PHE A 259 5.21 -0.71 5.89
CA PHE A 259 5.05 -1.98 5.18
C PHE A 259 6.16 -2.10 4.13
N VAL A 260 7.00 -3.12 4.26
CA VAL A 260 8.19 -3.30 3.40
C VAL A 260 7.96 -4.26 2.25
N GLU A 261 6.95 -5.13 2.38
CA GLU A 261 6.56 -6.07 1.34
C GLU A 261 5.12 -6.55 1.55
N MET A 262 4.51 -7.05 0.48
CA MET A 262 3.35 -7.92 0.57
C MET A 262 3.44 -9.06 -0.43
N VAL A 263 2.86 -10.21 -0.11
CA VAL A 263 2.86 -11.38 -0.99
C VAL A 263 1.43 -11.85 -1.20
N VAL A 264 1.03 -12.04 -2.46
CA VAL A 264 -0.35 -12.36 -2.85
C VAL A 264 -0.43 -13.71 -3.57
N PRO A 265 -0.33 -14.85 -2.86
CA PRO A 265 -0.47 -16.17 -3.46
C PRO A 265 -1.92 -16.50 -3.80
N TYR A 266 -2.16 -16.91 -5.05
CA TYR A 266 -3.42 -17.50 -5.48
C TYR A 266 -3.46 -19.01 -5.24
N GLY A 267 -4.63 -19.52 -4.87
CA GLY A 267 -4.85 -20.90 -4.44
C GLY A 267 -5.49 -21.82 -5.48
N ASP A 268 -5.66 -21.35 -6.73
CA ASP A 268 -6.16 -22.19 -7.83
C ASP A 268 -4.98 -22.85 -8.57
N PRO A 269 -4.90 -24.20 -8.58
CA PRO A 269 -3.80 -24.92 -9.21
C PRO A 269 -3.85 -24.94 -10.75
N ASN A 270 -4.90 -24.40 -11.38
CA ASN A 270 -5.01 -24.38 -12.83
C ASN A 270 -4.20 -23.23 -13.44
N GLU A 271 -3.79 -23.38 -14.70
CA GLU A 271 -3.25 -22.28 -15.52
C GLU A 271 -4.29 -21.15 -15.68
N PRO A 272 -3.88 -19.87 -15.66
CA PRO A 272 -2.57 -19.34 -15.28
C PRO A 272 -2.47 -19.04 -13.77
N HIS A 273 -3.45 -19.46 -12.96
CA HIS A 273 -3.63 -18.99 -11.58
C HIS A 273 -2.59 -19.51 -10.59
N TYR A 274 -2.08 -20.74 -10.76
CA TYR A 274 -1.13 -21.34 -9.79
C TYR A 274 0.18 -20.55 -9.67
N ARG A 275 0.56 -19.82 -10.72
CA ARG A 275 1.79 -19.01 -10.76
C ARG A 275 1.59 -17.58 -10.24
N LYS A 276 0.36 -17.16 -9.94
CA LYS A 276 0.07 -15.82 -9.42
C LYS A 276 0.55 -15.74 -7.97
N ASN A 277 1.67 -15.08 -7.76
CA ASN A 277 2.35 -14.94 -6.48
C ASN A 277 3.14 -13.62 -6.46
N ALA A 278 2.42 -12.50 -6.49
CA ALA A 278 3.04 -11.18 -6.62
C ALA A 278 3.68 -10.73 -5.30
N PHE A 279 4.84 -10.09 -5.39
CA PHE A 279 5.54 -9.39 -4.33
C PHE A 279 5.39 -7.87 -4.54
N ASP A 280 4.16 -7.36 -4.39
CA ASP A 280 3.75 -6.04 -4.93
C ASP A 280 4.69 -4.88 -4.55
N ALA A 281 5.30 -4.85 -3.36
CA ALA A 281 6.23 -3.76 -3.04
C ALA A 281 7.56 -3.93 -3.77
N GLY A 282 8.10 -5.15 -3.83
CA GLY A 282 9.38 -5.45 -4.47
C GLY A 282 9.33 -5.45 -6.00
N GLU A 283 8.21 -5.91 -6.54
CA GLU A 283 7.97 -6.10 -7.96
C GLU A 283 7.38 -4.85 -8.60
N ASP A 284 6.41 -4.21 -7.95
CA ASP A 284 5.71 -3.03 -8.51
C ASP A 284 6.02 -1.75 -7.73
N GLY A 285 6.25 -1.80 -6.44
CA GLY A 285 6.47 -0.62 -5.60
C GLY A 285 5.15 0.06 -5.24
N LEU A 286 4.80 -0.04 -3.96
CA LEU A 286 3.56 0.53 -3.42
C LEU A 286 3.55 2.05 -3.54
N GLY A 287 4.69 2.70 -3.29
CA GLY A 287 4.78 4.15 -3.25
C GLY A 287 4.70 4.82 -4.61
N LYS A 288 5.34 4.25 -5.63
CA LYS A 288 5.27 4.81 -7.00
C LYS A 288 3.89 4.62 -7.63
N ASN A 289 3.16 3.60 -7.20
CA ASN A 289 1.78 3.33 -7.59
C ASN A 289 0.74 4.02 -6.70
N ALA A 290 1.16 4.98 -5.87
CA ALA A 290 0.28 5.67 -4.95
C ALA A 290 -0.57 6.75 -5.64
N HIS A 291 -1.68 7.12 -5.02
CA HIS A 291 -2.64 8.07 -5.58
C HIS A 291 -2.48 9.46 -5.02
N SER A 292 -2.81 10.45 -5.85
CA SER A 292 -3.21 11.76 -5.33
C SER A 292 -4.57 11.68 -4.65
N LEU A 293 -4.58 11.87 -3.32
CA LEU A 293 -5.78 11.77 -2.50
C LEU A 293 -6.57 13.09 -2.50
N LYS A 294 -7.90 12.98 -2.46
CA LYS A 294 -8.85 14.09 -2.52
C LYS A 294 -9.73 14.18 -1.28
N LYS A 295 -9.94 15.41 -0.80
CA LYS A 295 -10.79 15.70 0.35
C LYS A 295 -12.24 15.33 0.04
N GLY A 296 -12.88 14.60 0.96
CA GLY A 296 -14.26 14.14 0.85
C GLY A 296 -14.44 12.84 0.07
N CYS A 297 -13.47 12.46 -0.77
CA CYS A 297 -13.45 11.17 -1.48
C CYS A 297 -12.62 10.16 -0.70
N ASP A 298 -11.32 10.43 -0.57
CA ASP A 298 -10.36 9.51 0.06
C ASP A 298 -10.18 9.81 1.55
N CYS A 299 -10.30 11.09 1.91
CA CYS A 299 -10.09 11.58 3.27
C CYS A 299 -11.13 12.59 3.71
N LEU A 300 -11.74 12.37 4.89
CA LEU A 300 -12.81 13.19 5.43
C LEU A 300 -12.36 13.94 6.70
N GLY A 301 -12.63 15.25 6.75
CA GLY A 301 -12.29 16.12 7.88
C GLY A 301 -11.38 17.28 7.49
N LEU A 302 -10.63 17.80 8.46
CA LEU A 302 -9.58 18.78 8.22
C LEU A 302 -8.27 18.04 7.93
N ILE A 303 -7.95 17.92 6.64
CA ILE A 303 -6.84 17.11 6.16
C ILE A 303 -5.62 17.98 5.89
N LYS A 304 -4.45 17.54 6.37
CA LYS A 304 -3.16 17.97 5.86
C LYS A 304 -2.67 16.90 4.88
N TYR A 305 -2.28 17.33 3.69
CA TYR A 305 -1.66 16.47 2.70
C TYR A 305 -0.15 16.68 2.63
N PHE A 306 0.56 15.61 2.27
CA PHE A 306 1.97 15.64 1.90
C PHE A 306 2.16 15.06 0.50
N ASP A 307 3.01 15.72 -0.27
CA ASP A 307 3.44 15.25 -1.58
C ASP A 307 4.64 14.30 -1.43
N ALA A 308 4.84 13.43 -2.41
CA ALA A 308 6.08 12.69 -2.56
C ALA A 308 6.75 13.00 -3.89
N HIS A 309 8.08 12.99 -3.86
CA HIS A 309 8.92 13.21 -5.02
C HIS A 309 9.86 12.02 -5.16
N PHE A 310 9.94 11.43 -6.35
CA PHE A 310 10.84 10.32 -6.64
C PHE A 310 11.43 10.47 -8.04
N THR A 311 12.45 9.65 -8.32
CA THR A 311 13.09 9.61 -9.62
C THR A 311 12.32 8.67 -10.54
N ASN A 312 11.96 9.11 -11.74
CA ASN A 312 11.30 8.29 -12.75
C ASN A 312 12.31 7.43 -13.52
N PHE A 313 11.79 6.56 -14.41
CA PHE A 313 12.58 5.62 -15.20
C PHE A 313 13.76 6.22 -16.00
N THR A 314 13.68 7.52 -16.32
CA THR A 314 14.68 8.24 -17.13
C THR A 314 15.64 9.10 -16.29
N GLY A 315 15.49 9.09 -14.97
CA GLY A 315 16.28 9.96 -14.07
C GLY A 315 15.66 11.33 -13.80
N GLY A 316 14.48 11.61 -14.36
CA GLY A 316 13.73 12.83 -14.08
C GLY A 316 13.04 12.76 -12.72
N VAL A 317 12.44 13.87 -12.28
CA VAL A 317 11.64 13.91 -11.04
C VAL A 317 10.18 13.74 -11.40
N GLU A 318 9.52 12.85 -10.67
CA GLU A 318 8.07 12.69 -10.66
C GLU A 318 7.53 13.05 -9.28
N THR A 319 6.41 13.75 -9.26
CA THR A 319 5.74 14.22 -8.05
C THR A 319 4.35 13.64 -8.03
N ILE A 320 4.00 12.95 -6.93
CA ILE A 320 2.61 12.63 -6.61
C ILE A 320 2.17 13.63 -5.55
N GLU A 321 1.32 14.56 -5.97
CA GLU A 321 0.71 15.53 -5.05
C GLU A 321 -0.29 14.84 -4.13
N ASN A 322 -0.41 15.32 -2.89
CA ASN A 322 -1.36 14.84 -1.90
C ASN A 322 -1.36 13.32 -1.67
N VAL A 323 -0.20 12.67 -1.74
CA VAL A 323 -0.08 11.21 -1.65
C VAL A 323 -0.26 10.66 -0.25
N VAL A 324 0.08 11.45 0.79
CA VAL A 324 -0.22 11.10 2.18
C VAL A 324 -1.31 12.00 2.71
N CYS A 325 -2.31 11.37 3.31
CA CYS A 325 -3.35 12.01 4.07
C CYS A 325 -3.04 11.95 5.58
N PHE A 326 -3.20 13.09 6.25
CA PHE A 326 -2.91 13.25 7.67
C PHE A 326 -4.01 14.06 8.34
N HIS A 327 -4.70 13.44 9.30
CA HIS A 327 -5.79 14.08 10.03
C HIS A 327 -5.99 13.49 11.42
N GLU A 328 -6.71 14.21 12.27
CA GLU A 328 -7.28 13.65 13.49
C GLU A 328 -8.78 13.43 13.33
N GLU A 329 -9.30 12.37 13.93
CA GLU A 329 -10.73 12.05 13.90
C GLU A 329 -11.22 11.50 15.23
N ASP A 330 -12.53 11.60 15.45
CA ASP A 330 -13.19 10.99 16.59
C ASP A 330 -13.20 9.46 16.45
N HIS A 331 -12.93 8.77 17.56
CA HIS A 331 -12.90 7.31 17.64
C HIS A 331 -13.75 6.80 18.82
N GLY A 332 -14.91 7.41 19.03
CA GLY A 332 -15.88 6.96 20.04
C GLY A 332 -15.49 7.28 21.48
N ILE A 333 -15.78 6.36 22.41
CA ILE A 333 -15.51 6.52 23.85
C ILE A 333 -14.10 6.03 24.15
N LEU A 334 -13.30 6.86 24.82
CA LEU A 334 -12.01 6.45 25.39
C LEU A 334 -12.24 5.69 26.70
N TRP A 335 -12.99 6.31 27.62
CA TRP A 335 -13.46 5.64 28.83
C TRP A 335 -14.74 6.30 29.35
N LYS A 336 -15.53 5.52 30.09
CA LYS A 336 -16.75 5.97 30.76
C LYS A 336 -16.90 5.25 32.09
N HIS A 337 -17.30 5.97 33.13
CA HIS A 337 -17.69 5.39 34.41
C HIS A 337 -18.98 6.05 34.91
N GLN A 338 -19.82 5.29 35.60
CA GLN A 338 -20.96 5.80 36.35
C GLN A 338 -20.94 5.19 37.74
N ASP A 339 -20.94 6.03 38.76
CA ASP A 339 -21.07 5.62 40.13
C ASP A 339 -22.55 5.69 40.55
N TRP A 340 -23.17 4.52 40.74
CA TRP A 340 -24.57 4.43 41.13
C TRP A 340 -24.84 4.95 42.55
N ARG A 341 -23.81 5.04 43.41
CA ARG A 341 -23.97 5.51 44.79
C ARG A 341 -24.10 7.03 44.86
N THR A 342 -23.43 7.73 43.95
CA THR A 342 -23.46 9.20 43.87
C THR A 342 -24.33 9.72 42.73
N GLY A 343 -24.63 8.86 41.74
CA GLY A 343 -25.30 9.23 40.50
C GLY A 343 -24.39 9.94 39.50
N LEU A 344 -23.11 10.15 39.82
CA LEU A 344 -22.16 10.85 38.96
C LEU A 344 -21.70 9.96 37.81
N ALA A 345 -21.58 10.54 36.62
CA ALA A 345 -21.08 9.88 35.44
C ALA A 345 -19.99 10.73 34.76
N GLU A 346 -18.89 10.08 34.39
CA GLU A 346 -17.77 10.68 33.67
C GLU A 346 -17.60 9.98 32.32
N VAL A 347 -17.30 10.76 31.28
CA VAL A 347 -16.96 10.24 29.95
C VAL A 347 -15.83 11.06 29.34
N ARG A 348 -14.88 10.37 28.72
CA ARG A 348 -13.90 10.99 27.81
C ARG A 348 -14.02 10.30 26.46
N ARG A 349 -14.10 11.09 25.40
CA ARG A 349 -14.09 10.58 24.03
C ARG A 349 -12.66 10.34 23.57
N SER A 350 -12.49 9.38 22.68
CA SER A 350 -11.21 9.11 22.03
C SER A 350 -11.10 9.92 20.76
N ARG A 351 -9.92 10.48 20.53
CA ARG A 351 -9.47 10.87 19.19
C ARG A 351 -8.31 9.98 18.78
N ARG A 352 -8.20 9.73 17.48
CA ARG A 352 -7.01 9.14 16.87
C ARG A 352 -6.43 10.06 15.81
N LEU A 353 -5.12 10.04 15.67
CA LEU A 353 -4.41 10.62 14.54
C LEU A 353 -4.19 9.54 13.49
N THR A 354 -4.52 9.84 12.25
CA THR A 354 -4.43 8.94 11.11
C THR A 354 -3.40 9.46 10.12
N VAL A 355 -2.51 8.57 9.67
CA VAL A 355 -1.57 8.80 8.56
C VAL A 355 -1.76 7.69 7.56
N SER A 356 -2.05 8.02 6.29
CA SER A 356 -2.38 7.00 5.30
C SER A 356 -1.98 7.35 3.88
N PHE A 357 -1.81 6.32 3.05
CA PHE A 357 -1.74 6.44 1.60
C PHE A 357 -2.53 5.29 0.94
N VAL A 358 -2.89 5.46 -0.32
CA VAL A 358 -3.57 4.44 -1.14
C VAL A 358 -2.76 4.23 -2.41
N CYS A 359 -2.62 2.98 -2.86
CA CYS A 359 -1.97 2.65 -4.13
C CYS A 359 -2.77 1.61 -4.92
N THR A 360 -2.69 1.67 -6.25
CA THR A 360 -3.27 0.67 -7.16
C THR A 360 -2.19 -0.21 -7.74
N ILE A 361 -2.32 -1.53 -7.56
CA ILE A 361 -1.50 -2.51 -8.26
C ILE A 361 -2.41 -3.23 -9.25
N ALA A 362 -2.32 -2.81 -10.51
CA ALA A 362 -3.21 -3.23 -11.59
C ALA A 362 -4.71 -3.07 -11.25
N ASN A 363 -5.37 -4.15 -10.83
CA ASN A 363 -6.79 -4.19 -10.52
C ASN A 363 -7.13 -3.92 -9.04
N TYR A 364 -6.16 -4.00 -8.14
CA TYR A 364 -6.39 -3.87 -6.69
C TYR A 364 -5.99 -2.51 -6.16
N GLU A 365 -6.75 -2.05 -5.16
CA GLU A 365 -6.42 -0.88 -4.37
C GLU A 365 -6.11 -1.28 -2.92
N TYR A 366 -4.95 -0.85 -2.43
CA TYR A 366 -4.52 -1.05 -1.05
C TYR A 366 -4.47 0.29 -0.32
N GLY A 367 -5.22 0.40 0.77
CA GLY A 367 -5.14 1.53 1.70
C GLY A 367 -4.32 1.17 2.92
N PHE A 368 -3.19 1.84 3.14
CA PHE A 368 -2.31 1.61 4.28
C PHE A 368 -2.47 2.74 5.30
N TYR A 369 -2.89 2.39 6.51
CA TYR A 369 -3.19 3.34 7.59
C TYR A 369 -2.35 3.04 8.82
N TRP A 370 -1.81 4.09 9.43
CA TRP A 370 -1.28 4.08 10.78
C TRP A 370 -2.11 5.01 11.66
N HIS A 371 -2.59 4.47 12.79
CA HIS A 371 -3.37 5.22 13.77
C HIS A 371 -2.62 5.34 15.09
N PHE A 372 -2.60 6.55 15.64
CA PHE A 372 -2.03 6.86 16.96
C PHE A 372 -3.13 7.33 17.90
N TYR A 373 -3.20 6.75 19.09
CA TYR A 373 -4.30 6.97 20.04
C TYR A 373 -3.83 7.69 21.31
N GLN A 374 -4.79 8.32 22.01
CA GLN A 374 -4.49 9.10 23.22
C GLN A 374 -4.01 8.23 24.41
N ASP A 375 -4.34 6.94 24.42
CA ASP A 375 -3.94 5.95 25.43
C ASP A 375 -2.55 5.34 25.18
N GLY A 376 -1.86 5.74 24.12
CA GLY A 376 -0.55 5.21 23.76
C GLY A 376 -0.57 4.05 22.76
N LYS A 377 -1.77 3.58 22.33
CA LYS A 377 -1.87 2.56 21.28
C LYS A 377 -1.38 3.11 19.93
N ILE A 378 -0.72 2.23 19.18
CA ILE A 378 -0.43 2.39 17.75
C ILE A 378 -1.11 1.21 17.04
N GLU A 379 -1.78 1.46 15.93
CA GLU A 379 -2.45 0.44 15.12
C GLU A 379 -2.08 0.62 13.65
N ALA A 380 -1.83 -0.50 12.98
CA ALA A 380 -1.76 -0.55 11.53
C ALA A 380 -3.06 -1.17 11.00
N GLU A 381 -3.69 -0.52 10.04
CA GLU A 381 -4.86 -1.03 9.32
C GLU A 381 -4.53 -1.09 7.83
N VAL A 382 -4.79 -2.23 7.19
CA VAL A 382 -4.72 -2.37 5.74
C VAL A 382 -6.12 -2.61 5.21
N LYS A 383 -6.57 -1.75 4.30
CA LYS A 383 -7.86 -1.84 3.63
C LYS A 383 -7.66 -2.40 2.24
N LEU A 384 -8.35 -3.50 1.94
CA LEU A 384 -8.36 -4.14 0.63
C LEU A 384 -9.63 -3.71 -0.10
N THR A 385 -9.49 -3.04 -1.24
CA THR A 385 -10.60 -2.65 -2.09
C THR A 385 -10.21 -2.81 -3.56
N GLY A 386 -11.05 -2.31 -4.45
CA GLY A 386 -10.81 -2.39 -5.88
C GLY A 386 -11.56 -3.50 -6.60
N ILE A 387 -10.96 -3.93 -7.69
CA ILE A 387 -11.52 -4.92 -8.60
C ILE A 387 -10.86 -6.26 -8.32
N LEU A 388 -11.66 -7.33 -8.21
CA LEU A 388 -11.12 -8.68 -8.02
C LEU A 388 -10.32 -9.11 -9.24
N SER A 389 -9.23 -9.87 -9.05
CA SER A 389 -8.59 -10.59 -10.16
C SER A 389 -9.43 -11.83 -10.48
N LEU A 390 -9.91 -11.93 -11.72
CA LEU A 390 -10.88 -12.94 -12.13
C LEU A 390 -10.27 -13.96 -13.09
N GLY A 391 -10.95 -15.10 -13.23
CA GLY A 391 -10.71 -16.09 -14.27
C GLY A 391 -11.99 -16.45 -15.01
N ALA A 392 -11.86 -16.96 -16.22
CA ALA A 392 -13.00 -17.44 -17.01
C ALA A 392 -13.18 -18.96 -16.84
N LEU A 393 -14.45 -19.38 -16.79
CA LEU A 393 -14.86 -20.77 -16.71
C LEU A 393 -15.48 -21.22 -18.03
N MET A 394 -15.29 -22.49 -18.40
CA MET A 394 -16.10 -23.10 -19.46
C MET A 394 -17.58 -23.12 -19.04
N PRO A 395 -18.53 -23.08 -19.99
CA PRO A 395 -19.94 -23.26 -19.67
C PRO A 395 -20.19 -24.53 -18.84
N GLY A 396 -20.80 -24.37 -17.66
CA GLY A 396 -21.08 -25.46 -16.72
C GLY A 396 -19.90 -25.90 -15.84
N GLU A 397 -18.69 -25.37 -16.05
CA GLU A 397 -17.56 -25.61 -15.18
C GLU A 397 -17.78 -24.96 -13.80
N GLN A 398 -17.34 -25.64 -12.75
CA GLN A 398 -17.29 -25.12 -11.39
C GLN A 398 -15.91 -25.42 -10.81
N ARG A 399 -15.32 -24.46 -10.11
CA ARG A 399 -14.04 -24.63 -9.42
C ARG A 399 -14.24 -24.41 -7.92
N LYS A 400 -13.84 -25.38 -7.11
CA LYS A 400 -13.82 -25.24 -5.64
C LYS A 400 -12.74 -24.27 -5.12
N TYR A 401 -11.82 -23.85 -6.00
CA TYR A 401 -10.69 -22.96 -5.69
C TYR A 401 -11.03 -21.48 -5.89
N GLY A 402 -12.32 -21.13 -5.90
CA GLY A 402 -12.79 -19.77 -6.06
C GLY A 402 -14.29 -19.69 -5.89
N THR A 403 -14.83 -18.49 -6.02
CA THR A 403 -16.27 -18.24 -6.00
C THR A 403 -16.74 -17.81 -7.38
N THR A 404 -17.70 -18.53 -7.95
CA THR A 404 -18.40 -18.09 -9.16
C THR A 404 -19.21 -16.84 -8.83
N ILE A 405 -18.87 -15.71 -9.45
CA ILE A 405 -19.52 -14.40 -9.17
C ILE A 405 -20.47 -13.95 -10.27
N ALA A 406 -20.32 -14.49 -11.48
CA ALA A 406 -21.21 -14.26 -12.61
C ALA A 406 -21.14 -15.46 -13.59
N PRO A 407 -22.04 -15.56 -14.59
CA PRO A 407 -21.93 -16.60 -15.61
C PRO A 407 -20.55 -16.64 -16.27
N SER A 408 -19.92 -17.80 -16.26
CA SER A 408 -18.57 -18.05 -16.80
C SER A 408 -17.44 -17.27 -16.12
N LEU A 409 -17.66 -16.66 -14.95
CA LEU A 409 -16.70 -15.78 -14.28
C LEU A 409 -16.58 -16.13 -12.80
N TYR A 410 -15.36 -16.33 -12.33
CA TYR A 410 -15.11 -16.66 -10.93
C TYR A 410 -13.90 -15.88 -10.39
N ALA A 411 -13.91 -15.67 -9.08
CA ALA A 411 -12.81 -15.07 -8.32
C ALA A 411 -12.03 -16.18 -7.62
N PRO A 412 -10.79 -16.50 -8.04
CA PRO A 412 -9.99 -17.52 -7.37
C PRO A 412 -9.62 -17.09 -5.95
N VAL A 413 -9.61 -18.03 -5.01
CA VAL A 413 -9.19 -17.76 -3.63
C VAL A 413 -7.70 -17.39 -3.61
N HIS A 414 -7.34 -16.41 -2.80
CA HIS A 414 -5.97 -15.96 -2.59
C HIS A 414 -5.82 -15.41 -1.18
N GLN A 415 -4.58 -15.21 -0.74
CA GLN A 415 -4.26 -14.62 0.56
C GLN A 415 -3.45 -13.34 0.34
N HIS A 416 -3.53 -12.41 1.29
CA HIS A 416 -2.63 -11.26 1.33
C HIS A 416 -1.78 -11.35 2.60
N PHE A 417 -0.48 -11.54 2.42
CA PHE A 417 0.49 -11.49 3.52
C PHE A 417 1.18 -10.14 3.49
N PHE A 418 1.14 -9.40 4.59
CA PHE A 418 1.80 -8.10 4.71
C PHE A 418 3.01 -8.22 5.64
N VAL A 419 4.14 -7.66 5.20
CA VAL A 419 5.36 -7.62 5.99
C VAL A 419 5.53 -6.19 6.51
N ALA A 420 5.21 -5.99 7.78
CA ALA A 420 5.49 -4.74 8.46
C ALA A 420 6.90 -4.75 9.03
N ARG A 421 7.65 -3.66 8.82
CA ARG A 421 8.91 -3.40 9.53
C ARG A 421 8.64 -2.45 10.69
N MET A 422 8.81 -2.96 11.91
CA MET A 422 8.67 -2.21 13.14
C MET A 422 10.01 -2.20 13.89
N ASP A 423 10.77 -1.12 13.71
CA ASP A 423 12.05 -0.90 14.38
C ASP A 423 11.80 -0.19 15.71
N MET A 424 11.50 -0.98 16.75
CA MET A 424 11.03 -0.50 18.04
C MET A 424 12.17 0.06 18.90
N ALA A 425 11.85 1.03 19.77
CA ALA A 425 12.79 1.68 20.67
C ALA A 425 12.21 1.90 22.08
N VAL A 426 11.15 1.18 22.45
CA VAL A 426 10.42 1.40 23.71
C VAL A 426 11.33 1.03 24.87
N ASP A 427 11.71 2.03 25.67
CA ASP A 427 12.59 1.89 26.84
C ASP A 427 13.92 1.17 26.59
N CYS A 428 14.37 1.12 25.34
CA CYS A 428 15.70 0.60 25.01
C CYS A 428 16.77 1.52 25.62
N LYS A 429 17.50 1.03 26.62
CA LYS A 429 18.66 1.74 27.17
C LYS A 429 19.92 1.37 26.41
N PRO A 430 20.95 2.23 26.38
CA PRO A 430 22.27 1.85 25.89
C PRO A 430 22.73 0.56 26.60
N ASN A 431 23.07 -0.47 25.81
CA ASN A 431 23.53 -1.80 26.26
C ASN A 431 22.48 -2.72 26.92
N GLU A 432 21.19 -2.36 26.92
CA GLU A 432 20.12 -3.28 27.36
C GLU A 432 19.58 -4.12 26.19
N ALA A 433 18.87 -5.19 26.54
CA ALA A 433 18.28 -6.12 25.57
C ALA A 433 17.35 -5.38 24.58
N TYR A 434 17.35 -5.86 23.33
CA TYR A 434 16.41 -5.46 22.30
C TYR A 434 14.96 -5.60 22.79
N ASN A 435 14.05 -4.79 22.23
CA ASN A 435 12.61 -4.96 22.47
C ASN A 435 12.20 -6.43 22.22
N GLN A 436 11.30 -6.93 23.05
CA GLN A 436 10.84 -8.31 23.01
C GLN A 436 9.41 -8.36 22.50
N VAL A 437 9.10 -9.38 21.70
CA VAL A 437 7.73 -9.68 21.29
C VAL A 437 7.23 -10.84 22.14
N VAL A 438 6.07 -10.67 22.77
CA VAL A 438 5.41 -11.67 23.61
C VAL A 438 4.02 -11.96 23.06
N GLU A 439 3.69 -13.23 22.88
CA GLU A 439 2.32 -13.69 22.68
C GLU A 439 1.66 -13.85 24.04
N VAL A 440 0.46 -13.29 24.22
CA VAL A 440 -0.30 -13.46 25.47
C VAL A 440 -1.57 -14.23 25.18
N ASN A 441 -1.66 -15.44 25.71
CA ASN A 441 -2.84 -16.30 25.59
C ASN A 441 -3.58 -16.39 26.91
N VAL A 442 -4.91 -16.50 26.86
CA VAL A 442 -5.71 -16.86 28.04
C VAL A 442 -5.78 -18.37 28.16
N LYS A 443 -5.31 -18.91 29.28
CA LYS A 443 -5.36 -20.34 29.62
C LYS A 443 -6.34 -20.61 30.74
N VAL A 444 -7.09 -21.70 30.61
CA VAL A 444 -7.95 -22.23 31.68
C VAL A 444 -7.10 -23.17 32.55
N GLU A 445 -7.16 -22.99 33.88
CA GLU A 445 -6.48 -23.87 34.81
C GLU A 445 -7.18 -25.23 34.87
N SER A 446 -6.40 -26.32 34.96
CA SER A 446 -6.98 -27.67 35.03
C SER A 446 -7.69 -27.90 36.37
N ALA A 447 -8.76 -28.71 36.36
CA ALA A 447 -9.45 -29.10 37.58
C ALA A 447 -8.47 -29.72 38.59
N GLY A 448 -8.48 -29.23 39.83
CA GLY A 448 -7.56 -29.70 40.86
C GLY A 448 -7.52 -28.80 42.09
N PRO A 449 -6.56 -29.01 43.01
CA PRO A 449 -6.44 -28.23 44.24
C PRO A 449 -6.31 -26.72 44.02
N ASN A 450 -5.75 -26.31 42.87
CA ASN A 450 -5.59 -24.89 42.49
C ASN A 450 -6.80 -24.32 41.73
N ASN A 451 -7.75 -25.18 41.31
CA ASN A 451 -8.98 -24.78 40.61
C ASN A 451 -10.16 -25.65 41.06
N VAL A 452 -10.42 -25.68 42.37
CA VAL A 452 -11.45 -26.54 42.98
C VAL A 452 -12.85 -26.24 42.44
N HIS A 453 -13.08 -25.02 41.95
CA HIS A 453 -14.35 -24.56 41.40
C HIS A 453 -14.40 -24.55 39.87
N ASN A 454 -13.35 -25.01 39.18
CA ASN A 454 -13.24 -25.07 37.72
C ASN A 454 -13.48 -23.74 36.99
N ASN A 455 -13.25 -22.60 37.65
CA ASN A 455 -13.49 -21.26 37.11
C ASN A 455 -12.20 -20.50 36.79
N ALA A 456 -11.04 -20.98 37.24
CA ALA A 456 -9.78 -20.25 37.11
C ALA A 456 -9.26 -20.27 35.67
N PHE A 457 -8.81 -19.10 35.22
CA PHE A 457 -8.06 -18.89 33.99
C PHE A 457 -7.05 -17.74 34.22
N TYR A 458 -5.97 -17.70 33.46
CA TYR A 458 -4.87 -16.75 33.62
C TYR A 458 -4.22 -16.42 32.27
N ALA A 459 -3.44 -15.35 32.23
CA ALA A 459 -2.62 -15.01 31.08
C ALA A 459 -1.32 -15.83 31.10
N GLU A 460 -1.00 -16.50 30.00
CA GLU A 460 0.30 -17.09 29.75
C GLU A 460 1.01 -16.28 28.67
N GLU A 461 2.20 -15.79 29.01
CA GLU A 461 3.07 -15.09 28.07
C GLU A 461 4.10 -16.05 27.48
N LYS A 462 4.22 -16.05 26.16
CA LYS A 462 5.28 -16.74 25.43
C LYS A 462 6.12 -15.71 24.70
N LYS A 463 7.37 -15.55 25.13
CA LYS A 463 8.34 -14.72 24.43
C LYS A 463 8.77 -15.40 23.13
N PHE A 464 8.72 -14.66 22.02
CA PHE A 464 9.33 -15.10 20.77
C PHE A 464 10.84 -14.88 20.83
N GLU A 465 11.60 -15.90 20.44
CA GLU A 465 13.00 -15.74 20.10
C GLU A 465 13.05 -15.16 18.69
N ILE A 466 13.54 -13.92 18.57
CA ILE A 466 13.74 -13.20 17.31
C ILE A 466 15.15 -13.46 16.81
#